data_AF-A0A8G0KRV8-F1
#
_entry.id   AF-A0A8G0KRV8-F1
#
_cell.length_a   1.000
_cell.length_b   1.000
_cell.length_c   1.000
_cell.angle_alpha   90.00
_cell.angle_beta   90.00
_cell.angle_gamma   90.00
#
_symmetry.space_group_name_H-M   'P 1'
#
loop_
_entity.id
_entity.type
_entity.pdbx_description
1 polymer ?
#
loop_
_entity_poly.entity_id
_entity_poly.type
_entity_poly.pdbx_seq_one_letter_code
_entity_poly.pdbx_strand_id
1 'polypeptide(L)'
;MISFNFSYKGTRNNPVSVSFDKNKYYERFVSLNRTETSKYFAQGILTDFGSFFRGFLNLKEEQLFELDFDQGSERLIDRNEDKISCKLILKDKKNKIIADFYFEFEGFKSLKRLKTDWYAESSGELNFFMANRMRGVNDGDVTSLLERTIARWVTMVKMGIIRDDINTNILDPQSYILVSNGVYALKMIKEDASTTWKPSTRRALYQDALWLLPRFKLIKAIKKENTITVTLSFVHVNEVSLSNVQTTFNIVY
;
A
#
# COMPACT_ATOMS: atom_id res chain seq x y z
N MET A 1 -22.17 -30.38 13.27
CA MET A 1 -22.65 -31.78 13.17
C MET A 1 -24.05 -31.76 12.60
N ILE A 2 -24.32 -32.54 11.55
CA ILE A 2 -25.68 -32.74 11.02
C ILE A 2 -26.06 -34.19 11.30
N SER A 3 -27.23 -34.40 11.92
CA SER A 3 -27.74 -35.72 12.25
C SER A 3 -28.93 -36.05 11.36
N PHE A 4 -28.92 -37.26 10.81
CA PHE A 4 -29.97 -37.77 9.95
C PHE A 4 -30.70 -38.91 10.66
N ASN A 5 -32.03 -38.86 10.63
CA ASN A 5 -32.88 -39.93 11.09
C ASN A 5 -33.48 -40.63 9.87
N PHE A 6 -33.21 -41.92 9.73
CA PHE A 6 -33.79 -42.74 8.67
C PHE A 6 -34.89 -43.61 9.25
N SER A 7 -36.05 -43.62 8.59
CA SER A 7 -37.12 -44.56 8.87
C SER A 7 -37.51 -45.33 7.63
N TYR A 8 -37.78 -46.61 7.78
CA TYR A 8 -38.32 -47.45 6.72
C TYR A 8 -39.30 -48.46 7.33
N LYS A 9 -40.52 -48.54 6.78
CA LYS A 9 -41.61 -49.42 7.26
C LYS A 9 -41.83 -49.37 8.79
N GLY A 10 -41.77 -48.18 9.38
CA GLY A 10 -42.01 -47.98 10.82
C GLY A 10 -40.80 -48.23 11.72
N THR A 11 -39.70 -48.78 11.21
CA THR A 11 -38.44 -48.93 11.97
C THR A 11 -37.59 -47.68 11.82
N ARG A 12 -37.14 -47.09 12.94
CA ARG A 12 -36.16 -46.00 12.97
C ARG A 12 -34.78 -46.57 13.29
N ASN A 13 -33.77 -46.22 12.49
CA ASN A 13 -32.39 -46.55 12.79
C ASN A 13 -31.80 -45.55 13.80
N ASN A 14 -30.69 -45.94 14.42
CA ASN A 14 -29.86 -45.03 15.21
C ASN A 14 -29.44 -43.82 14.35
N PRO A 15 -29.45 -42.59 14.90
CA PRO A 15 -29.07 -41.40 14.16
C PRO A 15 -27.67 -41.54 13.59
N VAL A 16 -27.52 -41.24 12.30
CA VAL A 16 -26.20 -41.14 11.66
C VAL A 16 -25.80 -39.68 11.69
N SER A 17 -24.63 -39.39 12.25
CA SER A 17 -24.10 -38.03 12.35
C SER A 17 -22.90 -37.86 11.44
N VAL A 18 -22.86 -36.76 10.69
CA VAL A 18 -21.72 -36.36 9.88
C VAL A 18 -21.13 -35.07 10.45
N SER A 19 -19.80 -35.02 10.53
CA SER A 19 -19.10 -33.79 10.89
C SER A 19 -19.37 -32.74 9.82
N PHE A 20 -19.81 -31.55 10.26
CA PHE A 20 -20.10 -30.44 9.38
C PHE A 20 -19.59 -29.18 10.04
N ASP A 21 -18.57 -28.59 9.43
CA ASP A 21 -18.08 -27.26 9.75
C ASP A 21 -18.79 -26.26 8.85
N LYS A 22 -19.71 -25.51 9.47
CA LYS A 22 -20.53 -24.51 8.78
C LYS A 22 -19.66 -23.40 8.19
N ASN A 23 -18.67 -22.93 8.93
CA ASN A 23 -17.85 -21.79 8.51
C ASN A 23 -16.98 -22.19 7.32
N LYS A 24 -16.31 -23.35 7.39
CA LYS A 24 -15.51 -23.87 6.28
C LYS A 24 -16.35 -24.16 5.03
N TYR A 25 -17.60 -24.60 5.20
CA TYR A 25 -18.53 -24.77 4.08
C TYR A 25 -18.86 -23.44 3.40
N TYR A 26 -19.12 -22.37 4.16
CA TYR A 26 -19.49 -21.07 3.59
C TYR A 26 -18.30 -20.23 3.13
N GLU A 27 -17.11 -20.47 3.66
CA GLU A 27 -15.85 -19.82 3.24
C GLU A 27 -15.59 -20.00 1.73
N ARG A 28 -15.91 -21.18 1.17
CA ARG A 28 -15.70 -21.49 -0.26
C ARG A 28 -16.49 -20.63 -1.25
N PHE A 29 -17.47 -19.87 -0.76
CA PHE A 29 -18.25 -18.92 -1.56
C PHE A 29 -17.54 -17.58 -1.70
N VAL A 30 -16.54 -17.31 -0.86
CA VAL A 30 -15.72 -16.10 -0.94
C VAL A 30 -14.40 -16.45 -1.61
N SER A 31 -13.97 -15.61 -2.53
CA SER A 31 -12.67 -15.75 -3.19
C SER A 31 -12.02 -14.39 -3.41
N LEU A 32 -10.69 -14.37 -3.45
CA LEU A 32 -9.94 -13.14 -3.60
C LEU A 32 -9.92 -12.65 -5.06
N ASN A 33 -10.22 -11.39 -5.28
CA ASN A 33 -10.01 -10.68 -6.54
C ASN A 33 -8.55 -10.24 -6.66
N ARG A 34 -7.67 -11.18 -7.00
CA ARG A 34 -6.22 -10.94 -7.09
C ARG A 34 -5.84 -9.80 -8.04
N THR A 35 -6.57 -9.63 -9.13
CA THR A 35 -6.34 -8.54 -10.09
C THR A 35 -6.49 -7.18 -9.42
N GLU A 36 -7.55 -6.99 -8.64
CA GLU A 36 -7.77 -5.74 -7.90
C GLU A 36 -6.80 -5.61 -6.72
N THR A 37 -6.63 -6.66 -5.92
CA THR A 37 -5.72 -6.66 -4.75
C THR A 37 -4.28 -6.30 -5.13
N SER A 38 -3.79 -6.79 -6.28
CA SER A 38 -2.42 -6.55 -6.75
C SER A 38 -2.07 -5.10 -7.09
N LYS A 39 -3.07 -4.21 -7.17
CA LYS A 39 -2.87 -2.79 -7.46
C LYS A 39 -2.41 -1.99 -6.24
N TYR A 40 -2.64 -2.50 -5.03
CA TYR A 40 -2.52 -1.71 -3.80
C TYR A 40 -1.48 -2.24 -2.83
N PHE A 41 -0.84 -1.35 -2.06
CA PHE A 41 0.07 -1.72 -0.98
C PHE A 41 -0.70 -1.99 0.32
N ALA A 42 -0.45 -3.13 0.97
CA ALA A 42 -1.21 -3.58 2.14
C ALA A 42 -1.18 -2.60 3.32
N GLN A 43 -0.04 -1.93 3.57
CA GLN A 43 0.13 -1.07 4.75
C GLN A 43 -0.85 0.11 4.79
N GLY A 44 -1.12 0.78 3.66
CA GLY A 44 -2.08 1.89 3.63
C GLY A 44 -3.53 1.40 3.60
N ILE A 45 -3.78 0.25 2.98
CA ILE A 45 -5.10 -0.41 2.99
C ILE A 45 -5.61 -0.61 4.43
N LEU A 46 -4.74 -1.00 5.36
CA LEU A 46 -5.14 -1.18 6.77
C LEU A 46 -5.67 0.10 7.43
N THR A 47 -5.30 1.28 6.95
CA THR A 47 -5.78 2.54 7.54
C THR A 47 -7.21 2.88 7.13
N ASP A 48 -7.69 2.31 6.03
CA ASP A 48 -9.06 2.51 5.51
C ASP A 48 -9.56 1.25 4.80
N PHE A 49 -9.52 0.11 5.50
CA PHE A 49 -9.80 -1.20 4.91
C PHE A 49 -11.21 -1.27 4.29
N GLY A 50 -12.18 -0.60 4.92
CA GLY A 50 -13.57 -0.56 4.46
C GLY A 50 -13.76 0.02 3.07
N SER A 51 -12.98 1.03 2.69
CA SER A 51 -13.05 1.65 1.36
C SER A 51 -12.61 0.71 0.23
N PHE A 52 -11.83 -0.32 0.52
CA PHE A 52 -11.30 -1.26 -0.47
C PHE A 52 -11.90 -2.65 -0.39
N PHE A 53 -12.40 -3.04 0.79
CA PHE A 53 -12.87 -4.37 1.15
C PHE A 53 -13.69 -5.04 0.04
N ARG A 54 -14.73 -4.36 -0.46
CA ARG A 54 -15.64 -4.93 -1.45
C ARG A 54 -14.96 -5.21 -2.79
N GLY A 55 -13.96 -4.43 -3.17
CA GLY A 55 -13.22 -4.63 -4.42
C GLY A 55 -12.31 -5.86 -4.40
N PHE A 56 -11.86 -6.28 -3.22
CA PHE A 56 -10.92 -7.39 -3.07
C PHE A 56 -11.55 -8.77 -3.09
N LEU A 57 -12.88 -8.88 -3.06
CA LEU A 57 -13.56 -10.18 -2.94
C LEU A 57 -14.56 -10.38 -4.06
N ASN A 58 -14.61 -11.61 -4.56
CA ASN A 58 -15.71 -12.12 -5.38
C ASN A 58 -16.55 -13.03 -4.49
N LEU A 59 -17.85 -12.75 -4.41
CA LEU A 59 -18.81 -13.56 -3.68
C LEU A 59 -19.59 -14.42 -4.69
N LYS A 60 -19.58 -15.74 -4.49
CA LYS A 60 -20.45 -16.65 -5.25
C LYS A 60 -21.85 -16.56 -4.68
N GLU A 61 -22.84 -16.68 -5.55
CA GLU A 61 -24.26 -16.64 -5.19
C GLU A 61 -24.66 -15.33 -4.47
N GLU A 62 -24.21 -14.18 -5.01
CA GLU A 62 -24.53 -12.83 -4.47
C GLU A 62 -26.03 -12.55 -4.36
N GLN A 63 -26.87 -13.29 -5.10
CA GLN A 63 -28.33 -13.22 -4.97
C GLN A 63 -28.84 -13.83 -3.66
N LEU A 64 -28.06 -14.71 -3.01
CA LEU A 64 -28.42 -15.39 -1.76
C LEU A 64 -27.74 -14.78 -0.54
N PHE A 65 -26.53 -14.23 -0.74
CA PHE A 65 -25.67 -13.82 0.37
C PHE A 65 -25.28 -12.35 0.31
N GLU A 66 -24.86 -11.83 1.46
CA GLU A 66 -24.20 -10.54 1.62
C GLU A 66 -22.96 -10.75 2.46
N LEU A 67 -21.90 -10.02 2.10
CA LEU A 67 -20.62 -10.11 2.78
C LEU A 67 -20.31 -8.78 3.45
N ASP A 68 -19.90 -8.90 4.70
CA ASP A 68 -19.47 -7.82 5.56
C ASP A 68 -18.17 -8.25 6.27
N PHE A 69 -17.59 -7.35 7.05
CA PHE A 69 -16.43 -7.67 7.88
C PHE A 69 -16.59 -7.11 9.28
N ASP A 70 -15.91 -7.75 10.23
CA ASP A 70 -15.84 -7.26 11.61
C ASP A 70 -14.82 -6.12 11.67
N GLN A 71 -15.30 -4.87 11.74
CA GLN A 71 -14.45 -3.69 11.70
C GLN A 71 -13.48 -3.67 12.91
N GLY A 72 -12.20 -3.47 12.64
CA GLY A 72 -11.13 -3.55 13.64
C GLY A 72 -10.55 -4.95 13.82
N SER A 73 -11.08 -5.98 13.13
CA SER A 73 -10.47 -7.31 13.09
C SER A 73 -9.33 -7.41 12.08
N GLU A 74 -9.22 -6.44 11.17
CA GLU A 74 -8.16 -6.35 10.18
C GLU A 74 -6.79 -6.17 10.84
N ARG A 75 -5.83 -7.01 10.45
CA ARG A 75 -4.45 -6.90 10.91
C ARG A 75 -3.49 -7.37 9.84
N LEU A 76 -2.35 -6.71 9.78
CA LEU A 76 -1.21 -7.22 9.02
C LEU A 76 -0.71 -8.49 9.72
N ILE A 77 -0.66 -9.61 9.00
CA ILE A 77 -0.15 -10.88 9.53
C ILE A 77 1.24 -11.22 8.99
N ASP A 78 1.64 -10.61 7.87
CA ASP A 78 2.99 -10.70 7.34
C ASP A 78 3.37 -9.40 6.61
N ARG A 79 4.41 -8.71 7.10
CA ARG A 79 4.93 -7.46 6.51
C ARG A 79 5.77 -7.68 5.25
N ASN A 80 6.38 -8.86 5.10
CA ASN A 80 7.21 -9.20 3.95
C ASN A 80 6.38 -9.76 2.79
N GLU A 81 5.31 -10.49 3.12
CA GLU A 81 4.36 -11.04 2.16
C GLU A 81 3.15 -10.13 1.92
N ASP A 82 3.12 -8.96 2.58
CA ASP A 82 2.06 -7.94 2.48
C ASP A 82 0.66 -8.53 2.71
N LYS A 83 0.48 -9.40 3.72
CA LYS A 83 -0.77 -10.12 3.98
C LYS A 83 -1.61 -9.45 5.07
N ILE A 84 -2.91 -9.34 4.81
CA ILE A 84 -3.92 -8.87 5.78
C ILE A 84 -4.84 -10.02 6.15
N SER A 85 -5.08 -10.24 7.43
CA SER A 85 -6.16 -11.11 7.92
C SER A 85 -7.30 -10.24 8.42
N CYS A 86 -8.54 -10.59 8.07
CA CYS A 86 -9.73 -9.91 8.56
C CYS A 86 -10.84 -10.95 8.79
N LYS A 87 -11.68 -10.74 9.80
CA LYS A 87 -12.83 -11.60 10.06
C LYS A 87 -14.00 -11.17 9.17
N LEU A 88 -14.43 -12.08 8.30
CA LEU A 88 -15.57 -11.89 7.42
C LEU A 88 -16.86 -12.39 8.07
N ILE A 89 -17.96 -11.71 7.78
CA ILE A 89 -19.30 -12.04 8.25
C ILE A 89 -20.18 -12.22 7.02
N LEU A 90 -20.60 -13.47 6.79
CA LEU A 90 -21.52 -13.83 5.71
C LEU A 90 -22.95 -13.82 6.25
N LYS A 91 -23.82 -13.05 5.60
CA LYS A 91 -25.24 -12.89 5.97
C LYS A 91 -26.13 -13.40 4.83
N ASP A 92 -27.34 -13.83 5.14
CA ASP A 92 -28.38 -14.03 4.13
C ASP A 92 -29.07 -12.70 3.78
N LYS A 93 -29.96 -12.71 2.77
CA LYS A 93 -30.76 -11.53 2.39
C LYS A 93 -31.75 -11.05 3.44
N LYS A 94 -31.90 -11.76 4.56
CA LYS A 94 -32.70 -11.35 5.72
C LYS A 94 -31.81 -10.82 6.85
N ASN A 95 -30.54 -10.52 6.55
CA ASN A 95 -29.54 -10.00 7.49
C ASN A 95 -29.20 -10.96 8.65
N LYS A 96 -29.47 -12.27 8.50
CA LYS A 96 -29.09 -13.28 9.48
C LYS A 96 -27.66 -13.73 9.21
N ILE A 97 -26.81 -13.74 10.24
CA ILE A 97 -25.45 -14.26 10.14
C ILE A 97 -25.49 -15.78 9.87
N ILE A 98 -24.92 -16.16 8.74
CA ILE A 98 -24.82 -17.54 8.27
C ILE A 98 -23.45 -18.13 8.59
N ALA A 99 -22.37 -17.37 8.48
CA ALA A 99 -21.05 -17.83 8.86
C ALA A 99 -20.15 -16.64 9.22
N ASP A 100 -19.14 -16.91 10.03
CA ASP A 100 -18.03 -15.99 10.22
C ASP A 100 -16.71 -16.76 10.27
N PHE A 101 -15.68 -16.19 9.65
CA PHE A 101 -14.38 -16.83 9.50
C PHE A 101 -13.30 -15.79 9.23
N TYR A 102 -12.07 -16.10 9.62
CA TYR A 102 -10.92 -15.28 9.21
C TYR A 102 -10.59 -15.59 7.76
N PHE A 103 -10.35 -14.55 6.98
CA PHE A 103 -9.94 -14.63 5.60
C PHE A 103 -8.61 -13.90 5.41
N GLU A 104 -7.71 -14.51 4.63
CA GLU A 104 -6.42 -13.93 4.31
C GLU A 104 -6.45 -13.25 2.94
N PHE A 105 -6.19 -11.96 2.94
CA PHE A 105 -5.98 -11.15 1.75
C PHE A 105 -4.48 -11.17 1.45
N GLU A 106 -4.13 -11.63 0.25
CA GLU A 106 -2.75 -11.83 -0.17
C GLU A 106 -2.52 -11.36 -1.60
N GLY A 107 -1.28 -11.30 -2.06
CA GLY A 107 -0.97 -10.87 -3.42
C GLY A 107 -1.16 -9.36 -3.64
N PHE A 108 -1.07 -8.57 -2.56
CA PHE A 108 -0.93 -7.12 -2.63
C PHE A 108 0.36 -6.73 -3.38
N LYS A 109 0.42 -5.46 -3.77
CA LYS A 109 1.58 -4.88 -4.43
C LYS A 109 2.78 -4.89 -3.49
N SER A 110 3.83 -5.62 -3.87
CA SER A 110 5.03 -5.74 -3.04
C SER A 110 5.81 -4.44 -2.95
N LEU A 111 6.34 -4.12 -1.77
CA LEU A 111 7.30 -3.00 -1.58
C LEU A 111 8.54 -3.10 -2.49
N LYS A 112 8.88 -4.29 -3.02
CA LYS A 112 9.94 -4.46 -4.03
C LYS A 112 9.69 -3.63 -5.30
N ARG A 113 8.42 -3.35 -5.62
CA ARG A 113 8.01 -2.48 -6.72
C ARG A 113 8.51 -1.04 -6.58
N LEU A 114 8.86 -0.58 -5.37
CA LEU A 114 9.44 0.75 -5.18
C LEU A 114 10.71 0.97 -6.01
N LYS A 115 11.41 -0.09 -6.44
CA LYS A 115 12.54 0.03 -7.37
C LYS A 115 12.15 0.72 -8.69
N THR A 116 10.93 0.52 -9.17
CA THR A 116 10.42 1.12 -10.41
C THR A 116 9.40 2.22 -10.13
N ASP A 117 8.67 2.10 -9.01
CA ASP A 117 7.51 2.93 -8.75
C ASP A 117 7.86 4.17 -7.91
N TRP A 118 8.97 4.17 -7.18
CA TRP A 118 9.39 5.35 -6.43
C TRP A 118 9.93 6.42 -7.37
N TYR A 119 9.37 7.61 -7.27
CA TYR A 119 9.82 8.80 -7.97
C TYR A 119 10.33 9.85 -6.99
N ALA A 120 11.42 10.52 -7.37
CA ALA A 120 11.95 11.66 -6.64
C ALA A 120 12.49 12.69 -7.63
N GLU A 121 12.16 13.95 -7.41
CA GLU A 121 12.71 15.07 -8.17
C GLU A 121 13.02 16.25 -7.25
N SER A 122 13.80 17.20 -7.77
CA SER A 122 14.07 18.42 -7.02
C SER A 122 12.80 19.27 -6.88
N SER A 123 12.71 19.98 -5.75
CA SER A 123 11.67 20.97 -5.50
C SER A 123 12.28 22.37 -5.47
N GLY A 124 11.45 23.41 -5.56
CA GLY A 124 11.91 24.79 -5.38
C GLY A 124 12.52 25.03 -3.99
N GLU A 125 11.96 24.40 -2.95
CA GLU A 125 12.50 24.47 -1.58
C GLU A 125 13.89 23.82 -1.49
N LEU A 126 14.05 22.65 -2.11
CA LEU A 126 15.33 21.95 -2.15
C LEU A 126 16.38 22.75 -2.94
N ASN A 127 15.99 23.34 -4.08
CA ASN A 127 16.86 24.20 -4.88
C ASN A 127 17.37 25.38 -4.03
N PHE A 128 16.47 26.09 -3.34
CA PHE A 128 16.83 27.22 -2.47
C PHE A 128 17.75 26.80 -1.31
N PHE A 129 17.47 25.65 -0.68
CA PHE A 129 18.32 25.11 0.38
C PHE A 129 19.74 24.81 -0.16
N MET A 130 19.85 24.22 -1.34
CA MET A 130 21.12 23.84 -1.94
C MET A 130 21.93 25.05 -2.44
N ALA A 131 21.29 26.09 -2.99
CA ALA A 131 21.96 27.34 -3.34
C ALA A 131 22.75 27.94 -2.17
N ASN A 132 22.12 27.98 -0.99
CA ASN A 132 22.77 28.49 0.20
C ASN A 132 23.88 27.56 0.70
N ARG A 133 23.68 26.24 0.60
CA ARG A 133 24.63 25.22 1.07
C ARG A 133 25.88 25.12 0.19
N MET A 134 25.76 25.39 -1.11
CA MET A 134 26.84 25.26 -2.09
C MET A 134 27.61 26.57 -2.34
N ARG A 135 27.26 27.66 -1.66
CA ARG A 135 27.96 28.93 -1.80
C ARG A 135 29.44 28.77 -1.46
N GLY A 136 30.32 29.07 -2.42
CA GLY A 136 31.78 28.93 -2.28
C GLY A 136 32.30 27.50 -2.34
N VAL A 137 31.46 26.51 -2.68
CA VAL A 137 31.87 25.11 -2.87
C VAL A 137 32.28 24.89 -4.33
N ASN A 138 33.51 24.41 -4.54
CA ASN A 138 34.02 24.06 -5.86
C ASN A 138 33.28 22.85 -6.46
N ASP A 139 33.35 22.70 -7.78
CA ASP A 139 32.82 21.52 -8.46
C ASP A 139 33.55 20.23 -8.01
N GLY A 140 32.84 19.11 -8.07
CA GLY A 140 33.36 17.81 -7.67
C GLY A 140 32.41 17.03 -6.77
N ASP A 141 32.97 16.04 -6.06
CA ASP A 141 32.21 15.19 -5.15
C ASP A 141 31.86 15.95 -3.86
N VAL A 142 30.57 16.14 -3.63
CA VAL A 142 30.00 16.81 -2.46
C VAL A 142 29.21 15.84 -1.57
N THR A 143 29.39 14.53 -1.73
CA THR A 143 28.63 13.49 -1.03
C THR A 143 28.72 13.63 0.48
N SER A 144 29.93 13.70 1.05
CA SER A 144 30.11 13.82 2.50
C SER A 144 29.55 15.12 3.08
N LEU A 145 29.49 16.19 2.28
CA LEU A 145 28.91 17.47 2.70
C LEU A 145 27.38 17.39 2.84
N LEU A 146 26.73 16.71 1.89
CA LEU A 146 25.28 16.55 1.85
C LEU A 146 24.76 15.41 2.72
N GLU A 147 25.57 14.35 2.93
CA GLU A 147 25.20 13.21 3.78
C GLU A 147 24.92 13.66 5.22
N ARG A 148 25.73 14.59 5.75
CA ARG A 148 25.57 15.14 7.12
C ARG A 148 24.23 15.82 7.36
N THR A 149 23.57 16.31 6.31
CA THR A 149 22.31 17.05 6.39
C THR A 149 21.15 16.33 5.71
N ILE A 150 21.32 15.04 5.36
CA ILE A 150 20.30 14.27 4.64
C ILE A 150 18.95 14.27 5.33
N ALA A 151 18.92 14.09 6.65
CA ALA A 151 17.69 14.08 7.44
C ALA A 151 16.85 15.36 7.28
N ARG A 152 17.50 16.48 6.93
CA ARG A 152 16.86 17.78 6.70
C ARG A 152 16.46 17.98 5.25
N TRP A 153 17.38 17.79 4.30
CA TRP A 153 17.08 18.16 2.91
C TRP A 153 16.25 17.10 2.19
N VAL A 154 16.30 15.83 2.62
CA VAL A 154 15.49 14.78 1.98
C VAL A 154 13.99 15.02 2.13
N THR A 155 13.56 15.73 3.18
CA THR A 155 12.15 16.09 3.37
C THR A 155 11.68 17.18 2.40
N MET A 156 12.61 17.88 1.76
CA MET A 156 12.33 18.91 0.74
C MET A 156 12.29 18.31 -0.66
N VAL A 157 12.71 17.05 -0.83
CA VAL A 157 12.63 16.34 -2.12
C VAL A 157 11.16 16.11 -2.44
N LYS A 158 10.78 16.35 -3.69
CA LYS A 158 9.43 16.06 -4.16
C LYS A 158 9.32 14.57 -4.44
N MET A 159 8.64 13.85 -3.55
CA MET A 159 8.49 12.40 -3.64
C MET A 159 7.17 12.03 -4.34
N GLY A 160 7.19 10.90 -5.05
CA GLY A 160 5.98 10.34 -5.65
C GLY A 160 6.00 8.82 -5.80
N ILE A 161 4.84 8.26 -6.10
CA ILE A 161 4.68 6.85 -6.50
C ILE A 161 4.04 6.80 -7.88
N ILE A 162 4.77 6.27 -8.86
CA ILE A 162 4.28 5.98 -10.21
C ILE A 162 3.23 4.88 -10.12
N ARG A 163 2.09 5.12 -10.77
CA ARG A 163 1.02 4.14 -10.89
C ARG A 163 0.35 4.26 -12.26
N ASP A 164 -0.11 3.13 -12.75
CA ASP A 164 -0.78 3.03 -14.06
C ASP A 164 -2.27 3.42 -14.00
N ASP A 165 -2.84 3.50 -12.80
CA ASP A 165 -4.26 3.74 -12.52
C ASP A 165 -4.58 5.19 -12.09
N ILE A 166 -3.63 6.11 -12.27
CA ILE A 166 -3.84 7.53 -11.95
C ILE A 166 -4.81 8.14 -12.98
N ASN A 167 -5.97 8.55 -12.48
CA ASN A 167 -6.96 9.27 -13.24
C ASN A 167 -6.90 10.76 -12.87
N THR A 168 -6.27 11.54 -13.75
CA THR A 168 -6.09 12.99 -13.55
C THR A 168 -7.39 13.79 -13.60
N ASN A 169 -8.49 13.21 -14.11
CA ASN A 169 -9.79 13.89 -14.16
C ASN A 169 -10.48 13.95 -12.79
N ILE A 170 -10.08 13.11 -11.83
CA ILE A 170 -10.69 13.04 -10.49
C ILE A 170 -9.75 13.55 -9.38
N LEU A 171 -8.50 13.86 -9.73
CA LEU A 171 -7.46 14.33 -8.84
C LEU A 171 -7.21 15.82 -9.00
N ASP A 172 -6.97 16.50 -7.88
CA ASP A 172 -6.46 17.86 -7.91
C ASP A 172 -5.09 17.90 -8.61
N PRO A 173 -4.80 18.89 -9.47
CA PRO A 173 -3.50 19.02 -10.15
C PRO A 173 -2.29 19.06 -9.21
N GLN A 174 -2.50 19.44 -7.95
CA GLN A 174 -1.45 19.46 -6.92
C GLN A 174 -1.18 18.08 -6.30
N SER A 175 -1.97 17.06 -6.64
CA SER A 175 -1.90 15.71 -6.08
C SER A 175 -1.11 14.70 -6.90
N TYR A 176 -0.62 15.10 -8.06
CA TYR A 176 0.21 14.26 -8.91
C TYR A 176 1.42 15.02 -9.44
N ILE A 177 2.38 14.28 -9.97
CA ILE A 177 3.60 14.76 -10.59
C ILE A 177 3.64 14.16 -12.00
N LEU A 178 3.80 14.99 -13.03
CA LEU A 178 4.10 14.52 -14.37
C LEU A 178 5.57 14.12 -14.41
N VAL A 179 5.84 12.82 -14.56
CA VAL A 179 7.20 12.27 -14.56
C VAL A 179 7.84 12.44 -15.93
N SER A 180 7.25 11.83 -16.96
CA SER A 180 7.65 11.96 -18.37
C SER A 180 6.62 11.29 -19.26
N ASN A 181 6.47 11.72 -20.53
CA ASN A 181 5.66 11.03 -21.54
C ASN A 181 4.24 10.63 -21.09
N GLY A 182 3.56 11.50 -20.33
CA GLY A 182 2.20 11.22 -19.81
C GLY A 182 2.14 10.21 -18.65
N VAL A 183 3.29 9.77 -18.13
CA VAL A 183 3.37 8.98 -16.89
C VAL A 183 3.25 9.91 -15.69
N TYR A 184 2.34 9.56 -14.79
CA TYR A 184 2.10 10.31 -13.57
C TYR A 184 2.57 9.53 -12.34
N ALA A 185 2.98 10.28 -11.32
CA ALA A 185 3.18 9.76 -9.98
C ALA A 185 2.20 10.44 -9.01
N LEU A 186 1.63 9.68 -8.07
CA LEU A 186 0.93 10.27 -6.94
C LEU A 186 1.93 11.05 -6.11
N LYS A 187 1.65 12.33 -5.84
CA LYS A 187 2.51 13.16 -5.02
C LYS A 187 2.41 12.70 -3.57
N MET A 188 3.55 12.43 -2.96
CA MET A 188 3.66 12.05 -1.56
C MET A 188 3.96 13.29 -0.72
N ILE A 189 3.28 13.42 0.42
CA ILE A 189 3.51 14.46 1.42
C ILE A 189 3.83 13.82 2.76
N LYS A 190 4.71 14.48 3.50
CA LYS A 190 4.96 14.15 4.91
C LYS A 190 3.80 14.71 5.74
N GLU A 191 3.26 13.91 6.63
CA GLU A 191 2.27 14.38 7.61
C GLU A 191 3.01 15.06 8.77
N ASP A 192 2.63 16.30 9.09
CA ASP A 192 3.36 17.16 10.03
C ASP A 192 3.55 16.50 11.41
N ALA A 193 4.74 16.68 11.99
CA ALA A 193 5.24 16.02 13.21
C ALA A 193 5.40 14.48 13.16
N SER A 194 4.89 13.80 12.13
CA SER A 194 5.03 12.36 11.97
C SER A 194 6.25 11.98 11.09
N THR A 195 6.66 10.72 11.18
CA THR A 195 7.59 10.09 10.22
C THR A 195 6.83 9.37 9.12
N THR A 196 5.61 9.81 8.82
CA THR A 196 4.70 9.18 7.86
C THR A 196 4.65 10.00 6.58
N TRP A 197 4.73 9.31 5.44
CA TRP A 197 4.43 9.88 4.14
C TRP A 197 3.21 9.20 3.56
N LYS A 198 2.30 10.00 3.02
CA LYS A 198 1.07 9.54 2.38
C LYS A 198 0.79 10.36 1.12
N PRO A 199 -0.11 9.91 0.26
CA PRO A 199 -0.46 10.61 -0.96
C PRO A 199 -1.19 11.89 -0.58
N SER A 200 -0.93 13.00 -1.27
CA SER A 200 -1.49 14.31 -0.92
C SER A 200 -2.98 14.44 -1.24
N THR A 201 -3.53 13.52 -2.02
CA THR A 201 -4.96 13.44 -2.29
C THR A 201 -5.74 12.94 -1.08
N ARG A 202 -7.04 13.22 -1.03
CA ARG A 202 -7.98 12.64 -0.05
C ARG A 202 -8.79 11.47 -0.60
N ARG A 203 -8.56 11.09 -1.86
CA ARG A 203 -9.26 9.99 -2.50
C ARG A 203 -8.82 8.66 -1.88
N ALA A 204 -9.75 7.98 -1.21
CA ALA A 204 -9.51 6.71 -0.53
C ALA A 204 -8.76 5.71 -1.42
N LEU A 205 -9.19 5.55 -2.69
CA LEU A 205 -8.59 4.61 -3.65
C LEU A 205 -7.09 4.81 -3.91
N TYR A 206 -6.53 5.96 -3.57
CA TYR A 206 -5.10 6.24 -3.71
C TYR A 206 -4.34 6.24 -2.38
N GLN A 207 -5.01 6.11 -1.23
CA GLN A 207 -4.39 6.17 0.11
C GLN A 207 -3.64 4.90 0.52
N ASP A 208 -3.64 3.84 -0.31
CA ASP A 208 -2.91 2.60 -0.04
C ASP A 208 -1.39 2.81 0.06
N ALA A 209 -0.89 3.81 -0.66
CA ALA A 209 0.51 4.22 -0.69
C ALA A 209 0.92 4.90 0.63
N LEU A 210 1.14 4.12 1.69
CA LEU A 210 1.54 4.62 3.00
C LEU A 210 2.97 4.19 3.35
N TRP A 211 3.81 5.16 3.71
CA TRP A 211 5.19 4.95 4.14
C TRP A 211 5.39 5.39 5.58
N LEU A 212 5.54 4.41 6.47
CA LEU A 212 5.86 4.59 7.88
C LEU A 212 7.38 4.54 8.07
N LEU A 213 7.93 5.53 8.77
CA LEU A 213 9.35 5.62 9.11
C LEU A 213 10.29 5.38 7.91
N PRO A 214 10.07 6.05 6.75
CA PRO A 214 10.94 5.85 5.60
C PRO A 214 12.34 6.37 5.91
N ARG A 215 13.36 5.59 5.51
CA ARG A 215 14.77 5.97 5.64
C ARG A 215 15.42 6.03 4.28
N PHE A 216 16.21 7.07 4.09
CA PHE A 216 16.95 7.32 2.87
C PHE A 216 18.44 7.41 3.15
N LYS A 217 19.25 7.00 2.18
CA LYS A 217 20.71 7.10 2.22
C LYS A 217 21.19 7.80 0.96
N LEU A 218 22.07 8.78 1.12
CA LEU A 218 22.76 9.41 0.00
C LEU A 218 23.85 8.44 -0.47
N ILE A 219 23.82 8.09 -1.76
CA ILE A 219 24.83 7.22 -2.37
C ILE A 219 25.94 8.05 -3.00
N LYS A 220 25.56 9.11 -3.70
CA LYS A 220 26.50 9.97 -4.43
C LYS A 220 25.90 11.36 -4.67
N ALA A 221 26.71 12.39 -4.59
CA ALA A 221 26.35 13.74 -5.03
C ALA A 221 27.53 14.40 -5.74
N ILE A 222 27.36 14.75 -7.01
CA ILE A 222 28.37 15.45 -7.81
C ILE A 222 27.87 16.83 -8.18
N LYS A 223 28.62 17.87 -7.77
CA LYS A 223 28.38 19.24 -8.17
C LYS A 223 29.11 19.53 -9.48
N LYS A 224 28.40 20.15 -10.42
CA LYS A 224 28.94 20.77 -11.62
C LYS A 224 28.21 22.09 -11.85
N GLU A 225 28.94 23.19 -11.80
CA GLU A 225 28.40 24.55 -11.84
C GLU A 225 27.25 24.70 -10.81
N ASN A 226 26.05 25.01 -11.29
CA ASN A 226 24.84 25.24 -10.50
C ASN A 226 23.94 23.99 -10.41
N THR A 227 24.46 22.82 -10.75
CA THR A 227 23.73 21.55 -10.70
C THR A 227 24.41 20.59 -9.73
N ILE A 228 23.63 19.91 -8.90
CA ILE A 228 24.07 18.70 -8.20
C ILE A 228 23.30 17.51 -8.76
N THR A 229 24.01 16.53 -9.31
CA THR A 229 23.44 15.21 -9.61
C THR A 229 23.51 14.34 -8.37
N VAL A 230 22.35 13.98 -7.83
CA VAL A 230 22.19 13.20 -6.59
C VAL A 230 21.72 11.80 -6.92
N THR A 231 22.35 10.79 -6.32
CA THR A 231 21.83 9.42 -6.27
C THR A 231 21.39 9.10 -4.85
N LEU A 232 20.09 8.89 -4.67
CA LEU A 232 19.44 8.64 -3.39
C LEU A 232 18.94 7.20 -3.34
N SER A 233 19.12 6.53 -2.20
CA SER A 233 18.58 5.19 -1.95
C SER A 233 17.47 5.23 -0.92
N PHE A 234 16.38 4.52 -1.19
CA PHE A 234 15.31 4.26 -0.23
C PHE A 234 15.59 2.91 0.43
N VAL A 235 16.00 2.91 1.70
CA VAL A 235 16.62 1.72 2.34
C VAL A 235 15.70 1.00 3.32
N HIS A 236 14.65 1.66 3.79
CA HIS A 236 13.72 1.07 4.76
C HIS A 236 12.39 1.80 4.77
N VAL A 237 11.28 1.08 4.85
CA VAL A 237 9.92 1.60 5.00
C VAL A 237 9.01 0.54 5.58
N ASN A 238 8.00 0.91 6.38
CA ASN A 238 6.99 -0.02 6.91
C ASN A 238 7.61 -1.22 7.69
N GLU A 239 8.71 -0.96 8.41
CA GLU A 239 9.51 -2.00 9.12
C GLU A 239 10.19 -3.02 8.19
N VAL A 240 10.23 -2.76 6.89
CA VAL A 240 10.86 -3.61 5.87
C VAL A 240 12.11 -2.94 5.32
N SER A 241 13.22 -3.68 5.28
CA SER A 241 14.45 -3.26 4.61
C SER A 241 14.33 -3.42 3.10
N LEU A 242 14.69 -2.38 2.36
CA LEU A 242 14.67 -2.35 0.90
C LEU A 242 16.09 -2.54 0.35
N SER A 243 16.21 -3.32 -0.72
CA SER A 243 17.47 -3.56 -1.41
C SER A 243 17.40 -3.00 -2.83
N ASN A 244 18.44 -2.26 -3.23
CA ASN A 244 18.59 -1.74 -4.60
C ASN A 244 17.44 -0.84 -5.08
N VAL A 245 16.78 -0.12 -4.17
CA VAL A 245 15.82 0.94 -4.50
C VAL A 245 16.57 2.26 -4.50
N GLN A 246 16.84 2.79 -5.69
CA GLN A 246 17.65 3.98 -5.92
C GLN A 246 17.06 4.83 -7.03
N THR A 247 17.25 6.14 -6.94
CA THR A 247 16.89 7.09 -7.97
C THR A 247 17.96 8.16 -8.09
N THR A 248 18.13 8.68 -9.30
CA THR A 248 19.08 9.75 -9.60
C THR A 248 18.33 10.93 -10.19
N PHE A 249 18.55 12.12 -9.63
CA PHE A 249 17.92 13.35 -10.10
C PHE A 249 18.88 14.53 -9.97
N ASN A 250 18.59 15.59 -10.72
CA ASN A 250 19.35 16.83 -10.70
C ASN A 250 18.67 17.85 -9.81
N ILE A 251 19.46 18.53 -8.99
CA ILE A 251 19.08 19.73 -8.25
C ILE A 251 19.74 20.90 -8.96
N VAL A 252 18.95 21.84 -9.46
CA VAL A 252 19.43 23.04 -10.17
C VAL A 252 19.09 24.25 -9.31
N TYR A 253 20.08 25.06 -8.94
CA TYR A 253 19.94 26.11 -7.94
C TYR A 253 20.66 27.41 -8.30
#